data_AF-A0A2M7N8Q9-F1
#
_entry.id   AF-A0A2M7N8Q9-F1
#
_cell.length_a   1.000
_cell.length_b   1.000
_cell.length_c   1.000
_cell.angle_alpha   90.00
_cell.angle_beta   90.00
_cell.angle_gamma   90.00
#
_symmetry.space_group_name_H-M   'P 1'
#
loop_
_entity.id
_entity.type
_entity.pdbx_description
1 polymer ?
#
loop_
_entity_poly.entity_id
_entity_poly.type
_entity_poly.pdbx_seq_one_letter_code
_entity_poly.pdbx_strand_id
1 'polypeptide(L)'
;MKKFFFTLWLIAFTFALLAQNNVLNNSQTSKITSDVNKAIVNNYQKVKTFYENAYQKYPAVPLGMLEAVAFTNSRFFHITHNSGDAESCIGLPKYYGVMGLVKNGKNYFRNNLIKVSELSGISVNDIIQSPEKNIMAYAAAYSLIKTKLNVSSMKPEAQIPVLIELSELPVTQELQDNFALNSHLYSVYYFLNTPYYQSLCGFSCYQIDFINIFGEDNYKILSSPHIIISDTTIINTKGIRYQQNNPTPSFSPSSTDYPPALWDLACTDNFTYGRSQAVSAVTIHDVEGSYAGCISWFNNCTASASAHYVLRSSDGQITQMVAEADKAWHVGSENPYTIGFEHEGYASQTGWYTVAMYTASAALSRDICVNSGYGINPVRTGFWPWLATTYYNVSGIPGSCCKIKGHQHYPNQTHTDPGPNWNWDYYYKLINNSTTATTLTTATGNFYDSGGSGGNYADDERK
;
A
#
# COMPACT_ATOMS: atom_id res chain seq x y z
N MET A 1 -11.30 48.80 -6.57
CA MET A 1 -10.28 48.65 -5.51
C MET A 1 -10.76 47.92 -4.24
N LYS A 2 -12.00 48.04 -3.76
CA LYS A 2 -12.46 47.32 -2.54
C LYS A 2 -12.69 45.80 -2.67
N LYS A 3 -12.87 45.26 -3.89
CA LYS A 3 -13.00 43.79 -4.12
C LYS A 3 -11.66 43.04 -4.18
N PHE A 4 -10.54 43.73 -4.36
CA PHE A 4 -9.21 43.11 -4.48
C PHE A 4 -8.55 42.84 -3.12
N PHE A 5 -8.91 43.62 -2.09
CA PHE A 5 -8.39 43.45 -0.72
C PHE A 5 -9.08 42.31 0.05
N PHE A 6 -10.32 41.98 -0.28
CA PHE A 6 -11.03 40.86 0.37
C PHE A 6 -10.50 39.48 -0.07
N THR A 7 -10.05 39.36 -1.33
CA THR A 7 -9.51 38.10 -1.87
C THR A 7 -8.09 37.83 -1.38
N LEU A 8 -7.26 38.86 -1.18
CA LEU A 8 -5.92 38.69 -0.59
C LEU A 8 -5.97 38.33 0.90
N TRP A 9 -6.97 38.80 1.65
CA TRP A 9 -7.08 38.48 3.08
C TRP A 9 -7.55 37.03 3.31
N LEU A 10 -8.43 36.50 2.45
CA LEU A 10 -8.86 35.09 2.51
C LEU A 10 -7.74 34.11 2.14
N ILE A 11 -6.87 34.48 1.20
CA ILE A 11 -5.71 33.69 0.77
C ILE A 11 -4.62 33.72 1.84
N ALA A 12 -4.33 34.87 2.44
CA ALA A 12 -3.34 34.97 3.52
C ALA A 12 -3.76 34.19 4.79
N PHE A 13 -5.06 34.12 5.09
CA PHE A 13 -5.58 33.38 6.25
C PHE A 13 -5.57 31.85 6.02
N THR A 14 -5.77 31.39 4.77
CA THR A 14 -5.65 29.96 4.42
C THR A 14 -4.19 29.48 4.42
N PHE A 15 -3.24 30.32 3.99
CA PHE A 15 -1.82 29.99 4.07
C PHE A 15 -1.25 30.01 5.50
N ALA A 16 -1.77 30.86 6.39
CA ALA A 16 -1.35 30.90 7.79
C ALA A 16 -1.83 29.69 8.61
N LEU A 17 -3.06 29.18 8.36
CA LEU A 17 -3.56 27.94 8.98
C LEU A 17 -2.83 26.68 8.48
N LEU A 18 -2.47 26.63 7.20
CA LEU A 18 -1.66 25.54 6.62
C LEU A 18 -0.21 25.54 7.16
N ALA A 19 0.35 26.71 7.48
CA ALA A 19 1.73 26.82 7.95
C ALA A 19 1.93 26.36 9.40
N GLN A 20 0.96 26.56 10.30
CA GLN A 20 1.07 26.09 11.70
C GLN A 20 0.81 24.59 11.86
N ASN A 21 -0.10 23.99 11.08
CA ASN A 21 -0.32 22.52 11.08
C ASN A 21 0.88 21.73 10.52
N ASN A 22 1.73 22.35 9.71
CA ASN A 22 2.97 21.74 9.22
C ASN A 22 4.09 21.68 10.27
N VAL A 23 4.06 22.53 11.31
CA VAL A 23 5.15 22.56 12.32
C VAL A 23 5.16 21.30 13.19
N LEU A 24 3.99 20.87 13.68
CA LEU A 24 3.86 19.68 14.55
C LEU A 24 4.18 18.40 13.78
N ASN A 25 3.56 18.23 12.60
CA ASN A 25 3.69 17.05 11.76
C ASN A 25 5.14 16.79 11.29
N ASN A 26 6.01 17.80 11.24
CA ASN A 26 7.38 17.62 10.75
C ASN A 26 8.23 16.67 11.60
N SER A 27 8.07 16.65 12.94
CA SER A 27 8.87 15.77 13.82
C SER A 27 8.46 14.30 13.70
N GLN A 28 7.15 14.00 13.72
CA GLN A 28 6.63 12.64 13.56
C GLN A 28 6.82 12.13 12.14
N THR A 29 6.61 12.99 11.13
CA THR A 29 6.90 12.69 9.72
C THR A 29 8.37 12.34 9.53
N SER A 30 9.29 13.14 10.08
CA SER A 30 10.73 12.85 10.03
C SER A 30 11.09 11.55 10.75
N LYS A 31 10.45 11.28 11.90
CA LYS A 31 10.64 10.04 12.64
C LYS A 31 10.16 8.82 11.84
N ILE A 32 8.97 8.86 11.25
CA ILE A 32 8.43 7.76 10.42
C ILE A 32 9.33 7.51 9.22
N THR A 33 9.73 8.56 8.49
CA THR A 33 10.70 8.43 7.39
C THR A 33 12.01 7.82 7.86
N SER A 34 12.54 8.26 9.01
CA SER A 34 13.77 7.70 9.59
C SER A 34 13.63 6.23 9.96
N ASP A 35 12.52 5.85 10.60
CA ASP A 35 12.28 4.48 11.06
C ASP A 35 12.08 3.53 9.87
N VAL A 36 11.33 3.95 8.84
CA VAL A 36 11.18 3.21 7.57
C VAL A 36 12.53 3.01 6.90
N ASN A 37 13.32 4.07 6.73
CA ASN A 37 14.63 3.97 6.10
C ASN A 37 15.59 3.09 6.92
N LYS A 38 15.59 3.20 8.25
CA LYS A 38 16.38 2.32 9.13
C LYS A 38 15.98 0.87 8.98
N ALA A 39 14.69 0.55 8.91
CA ALA A 39 14.21 -0.81 8.71
C ALA A 39 14.71 -1.40 7.37
N ILE A 40 14.57 -0.63 6.28
CA ILE A 40 15.05 -1.02 4.94
C ILE A 40 16.56 -1.26 4.96
N VAL A 41 17.34 -0.32 5.51
CA VAL A 41 18.81 -0.45 5.62
C VAL A 41 19.18 -1.69 6.43
N ASN A 42 18.56 -1.88 7.59
CA ASN A 42 18.85 -3.02 8.46
C ASN A 42 18.55 -4.36 7.78
N ASN A 43 17.45 -4.45 7.02
CA ASN A 43 17.13 -5.66 6.25
C ASN A 43 18.13 -5.87 5.11
N TYR A 44 18.47 -4.81 4.36
CA TYR A 44 19.45 -4.90 3.28
C TYR A 44 20.82 -5.36 3.77
N GLN A 45 21.33 -4.81 4.88
CA GLN A 45 22.65 -5.20 5.40
C GLN A 45 22.75 -6.68 5.77
N LYS A 46 21.64 -7.32 6.18
CA LYS A 46 21.62 -8.77 6.50
C LYS A 46 21.83 -9.65 5.27
N VAL A 47 21.50 -9.16 4.07
CA VAL A 47 21.52 -9.95 2.83
C VAL A 47 22.46 -9.40 1.76
N LYS A 48 23.11 -8.26 2.02
CA LYS A 48 24.00 -7.56 1.07
C LYS A 48 25.04 -8.47 0.45
N THR A 49 25.77 -9.24 1.27
CA THR A 49 26.84 -10.14 0.80
C THR A 49 26.31 -11.25 -0.11
N PHE A 50 25.05 -11.65 0.04
CA PHE A 50 24.43 -12.66 -0.82
C PHE A 50 24.15 -12.12 -2.22
N TYR A 51 23.80 -10.83 -2.37
CA TYR A 51 23.71 -10.19 -3.68
C TYR A 51 25.08 -10.10 -4.36
N GLU A 52 26.12 -9.71 -3.61
CA GLU A 52 27.50 -9.64 -4.13
C GLU A 52 27.95 -11.01 -4.66
N ASN A 53 27.71 -12.08 -3.90
CA ASN A 53 28.00 -13.46 -4.33
C ASN A 53 27.18 -13.87 -5.56
N ALA A 54 25.90 -13.48 -5.62
CA ALA A 54 25.03 -13.79 -6.75
C ALA A 54 25.49 -13.09 -8.04
N TYR A 55 25.88 -11.81 -7.97
CA TYR A 55 26.42 -11.08 -9.12
C TYR A 55 27.78 -11.60 -9.58
N GLN A 56 28.65 -12.03 -8.65
CA GLN A 56 29.91 -12.69 -9.02
C GLN A 56 29.67 -13.98 -9.80
N LYS A 57 28.67 -14.78 -9.39
CA LYS A 57 28.34 -16.04 -10.05
C LYS A 57 27.54 -15.85 -11.36
N TYR A 58 26.67 -14.85 -11.40
CA TYR A 58 25.78 -14.56 -12.52
C TYR A 58 25.97 -13.12 -13.02
N PRO A 59 27.13 -12.79 -13.63
CA PRO A 59 27.48 -11.42 -14.02
C PRO A 59 26.61 -10.85 -15.15
N ALA A 60 25.80 -11.69 -15.80
CA ALA A 60 24.82 -11.26 -16.79
C ALA A 60 23.55 -10.63 -16.18
N VAL A 61 23.36 -10.69 -14.86
CA VAL A 61 22.27 -9.99 -14.17
C VAL A 61 22.70 -8.54 -13.91
N PRO A 62 21.93 -7.53 -14.35
CA PRO A 62 22.29 -6.12 -14.11
C PRO A 62 22.32 -5.79 -12.61
N LEU A 63 23.35 -5.04 -12.19
CA LEU A 63 23.49 -4.60 -10.80
C LEU A 63 22.26 -3.80 -10.36
N GLY A 64 21.83 -4.00 -9.11
CA GLY A 64 20.62 -3.39 -8.56
C GLY A 64 19.33 -4.11 -8.91
N MET A 65 19.31 -5.02 -9.89
CA MET A 65 18.07 -5.68 -10.34
C MET A 65 17.53 -6.68 -9.31
N LEU A 66 18.42 -7.48 -8.70
CA LEU A 66 18.02 -8.40 -7.63
C LEU A 66 17.48 -7.62 -6.42
N GLU A 67 18.15 -6.52 -6.08
CA GLU A 67 17.74 -5.63 -5.00
C GLU A 67 16.38 -4.99 -5.30
N ALA A 68 16.12 -4.55 -6.54
CA ALA A 68 14.87 -3.92 -6.92
C ALA A 68 13.67 -4.87 -6.76
N VAL A 69 13.82 -6.13 -7.17
CA VAL A 69 12.78 -7.16 -7.00
C VAL A 69 12.56 -7.47 -5.52
N ALA A 70 13.64 -7.72 -4.77
CA ALA A 70 13.56 -8.01 -3.35
C ALA A 70 12.97 -6.85 -2.54
N PHE A 71 13.36 -5.62 -2.86
CA PHE A 71 12.78 -4.43 -2.24
C PHE A 71 11.28 -4.39 -2.48
N THR A 72 10.85 -4.56 -3.73
CA THR A 72 9.44 -4.45 -4.14
C THR A 72 8.58 -5.47 -3.40
N ASN A 73 9.04 -6.73 -3.31
CA ASN A 73 8.22 -7.82 -2.77
C ASN A 73 8.33 -8.02 -1.26
N SER A 74 9.48 -7.73 -0.66
CA SER A 74 9.77 -8.08 0.74
C SER A 74 10.45 -6.97 1.55
N ARG A 75 10.83 -5.85 0.93
CA ARG A 75 11.73 -4.85 1.54
C ARG A 75 13.00 -5.49 2.12
N PHE A 76 13.56 -6.46 1.38
CA PHE A 76 14.72 -7.30 1.74
C PHE A 76 14.49 -8.24 2.93
N PHE A 77 13.28 -8.32 3.47
CA PHE A 77 12.97 -9.21 4.58
C PHE A 77 12.89 -10.66 4.09
N HIS A 78 13.44 -11.60 4.85
CA HIS A 78 13.31 -13.02 4.52
C HIS A 78 11.98 -13.55 5.05
N ILE A 79 10.95 -13.56 4.18
CA ILE A 79 9.60 -13.94 4.58
C ILE A 79 9.52 -15.44 4.88
N THR A 80 9.10 -15.74 6.10
CA THR A 80 8.78 -17.10 6.59
C THR A 80 7.32 -17.17 7.01
N HIS A 81 6.81 -18.37 7.25
CA HIS A 81 5.44 -18.61 7.72
C HIS A 81 5.48 -19.58 8.91
N ASN A 82 6.02 -19.11 10.03
CA ASN A 82 6.07 -19.84 11.28
C ASN A 82 4.69 -19.90 11.93
N SER A 83 4.52 -20.82 12.89
CA SER A 83 3.28 -20.90 13.66
C SER A 83 3.02 -19.58 14.41
N GLY A 84 1.90 -18.91 14.11
CA GLY A 84 1.51 -17.64 14.72
C GLY A 84 1.87 -16.40 13.91
N ASP A 85 2.51 -16.56 12.74
CA ASP A 85 2.64 -15.45 11.78
C ASP A 85 1.24 -15.05 11.27
N ALA A 86 1.08 -13.75 10.98
CA ALA A 86 -0.16 -13.23 10.43
C ALA A 86 -0.42 -13.82 9.04
N GLU A 87 -1.70 -14.03 8.73
CA GLU A 87 -2.16 -14.52 7.43
C GLU A 87 -2.94 -13.41 6.74
N SER A 88 -2.89 -13.38 5.41
CA SER A 88 -3.68 -12.43 4.62
C SER A 88 -5.18 -12.62 4.88
N CYS A 89 -5.85 -11.55 5.30
CA CYS A 89 -7.29 -11.58 5.60
C CYS A 89 -8.18 -11.76 4.37
N ILE A 90 -7.62 -11.54 3.18
CA ILE A 90 -8.26 -11.72 1.88
C ILE A 90 -7.87 -13.04 1.20
N GLY A 91 -7.12 -13.90 1.90
CA GLY A 91 -6.70 -15.19 1.37
C GLY A 91 -5.70 -15.09 0.21
N LEU A 92 -4.85 -14.06 0.17
CA LEU A 92 -3.79 -13.93 -0.83
C LEU A 92 -2.82 -15.14 -0.79
N PRO A 93 -2.21 -15.56 -1.92
CA PRO A 93 -1.13 -16.53 -1.91
C PRO A 93 0.05 -16.10 -1.04
N LYS A 94 0.69 -17.07 -0.37
CA LYS A 94 1.83 -16.82 0.50
C LYS A 94 3.11 -16.50 -0.30
N TYR A 95 3.77 -15.43 0.10
CA TYR A 95 5.10 -15.04 -0.38
C TYR A 95 6.20 -15.63 0.51
N TYR A 96 7.35 -16.00 -0.06
CA TYR A 96 8.44 -16.66 0.64
C TYR A 96 9.82 -16.07 0.30
N GLY A 97 10.66 -15.98 1.32
CA GLY A 97 12.06 -15.59 1.21
C GLY A 97 12.29 -14.13 0.84
N VAL A 98 13.54 -13.79 0.55
CA VAL A 98 13.98 -12.40 0.30
C VAL A 98 13.44 -11.87 -1.02
N MET A 99 13.33 -12.72 -2.03
CA MET A 99 12.81 -12.35 -3.34
C MET A 99 11.27 -12.31 -3.40
N GLY A 100 10.58 -12.72 -2.32
CA GLY A 100 9.12 -12.78 -2.23
C GLY A 100 8.50 -13.66 -3.31
N LEU A 101 8.78 -14.97 -3.26
CA LEU A 101 8.33 -15.93 -4.26
C LEU A 101 7.07 -16.67 -3.79
N VAL A 102 6.15 -16.97 -4.71
CA VAL A 102 4.90 -17.70 -4.46
C VAL A 102 5.05 -19.17 -4.85
N LYS A 103 4.84 -20.05 -3.86
CA LYS A 103 4.87 -21.51 -4.05
C LYS A 103 3.57 -22.06 -4.63
N ASN A 104 2.44 -21.56 -4.12
CA ASN A 104 1.11 -21.99 -4.50
C ASN A 104 0.24 -20.75 -4.74
N GLY A 105 0.10 -20.37 -6.00
CA GLY A 105 -0.70 -19.25 -6.45
C GLY A 105 -2.20 -19.53 -6.55
N LYS A 106 -2.68 -20.64 -5.98
CA LYS A 106 -4.10 -20.99 -5.89
C LYS A 106 -4.81 -21.00 -7.25
N ASN A 107 -4.12 -21.52 -8.27
CA ASN A 107 -4.56 -21.60 -9.68
C ASN A 107 -4.80 -20.26 -10.38
N TYR A 108 -4.42 -19.14 -9.76
CA TYR A 108 -4.53 -17.82 -10.35
C TYR A 108 -3.15 -17.18 -10.51
N PHE A 109 -2.41 -17.01 -9.41
CA PHE A 109 -1.00 -16.62 -9.51
C PHE A 109 -0.16 -17.78 -10.03
N ARG A 110 0.90 -17.44 -10.76
CA ARG A 110 1.93 -18.37 -11.19
C ARG A 110 2.79 -18.79 -10.01
N ASN A 111 3.15 -20.07 -9.97
CA ASN A 111 4.03 -20.65 -8.95
C ASN A 111 5.50 -20.30 -9.24
N ASN A 112 5.86 -19.02 -9.20
CA ASN A 112 7.20 -18.55 -9.59
C ASN A 112 8.31 -19.14 -8.70
N LEU A 113 8.02 -19.53 -7.45
CA LEU A 113 8.98 -20.25 -6.60
C LEU A 113 9.36 -21.61 -7.19
N ILE A 114 8.37 -22.38 -7.67
CA ILE A 114 8.60 -23.69 -8.30
C ILE A 114 9.44 -23.51 -9.56
N LYS A 115 9.09 -22.54 -10.40
CA LYS A 115 9.86 -22.19 -11.60
C LYS A 115 11.31 -21.80 -11.29
N VAL A 116 11.52 -20.96 -10.27
CA VAL A 116 12.87 -20.57 -9.83
C VAL A 116 13.65 -21.78 -9.32
N SER A 117 13.01 -22.69 -8.59
CA SER A 117 13.62 -23.94 -8.13
C SER A 117 14.08 -24.82 -9.31
N GLU A 118 13.22 -25.03 -10.29
CA GLU A 118 13.52 -25.83 -11.49
C GLU A 118 14.66 -25.23 -12.32
N LEU A 119 14.62 -23.91 -12.55
CA LEU A 119 15.62 -23.23 -13.39
C LEU A 119 16.99 -23.10 -12.71
N SER A 120 17.02 -22.99 -11.38
CA SER A 120 18.27 -22.85 -10.62
C SER A 120 18.90 -24.19 -10.22
N GLY A 121 18.10 -25.27 -10.17
CA GLY A 121 18.49 -26.55 -9.58
C GLY A 121 18.56 -26.54 -8.05
N ILE A 122 18.16 -25.45 -7.38
CA ILE A 122 18.10 -25.36 -5.92
C ILE A 122 16.69 -25.77 -5.47
N SER A 123 16.60 -26.66 -4.47
CA SER A 123 15.30 -27.18 -4.03
C SER A 123 14.39 -26.08 -3.45
N VAL A 124 13.07 -26.24 -3.61
CA VAL A 124 12.05 -25.37 -3.00
C VAL A 124 12.29 -25.17 -1.51
N ASN A 125 12.65 -26.23 -0.79
CA ASN A 125 12.86 -26.19 0.66
C ASN A 125 14.08 -25.33 1.03
N ASP A 126 15.16 -25.47 0.27
CA ASP A 126 16.37 -24.66 0.42
C ASP A 126 16.14 -23.18 0.12
N ILE A 127 15.36 -22.89 -0.94
CA ILE A 127 14.98 -21.52 -1.33
C ILE A 127 14.16 -20.85 -0.22
N ILE A 128 13.30 -21.59 0.46
CA ILE A 128 12.46 -21.07 1.55
C ILE A 128 13.28 -20.84 2.83
N GLN A 129 14.22 -21.73 3.16
CA GLN A 129 14.91 -21.70 4.46
C GLN A 129 16.17 -20.82 4.51
N SER A 130 16.76 -20.50 3.36
CA SER A 130 18.04 -19.78 3.31
C SER A 130 17.91 -18.49 2.49
N PRO A 131 18.13 -17.31 3.10
CA PRO A 131 18.18 -16.04 2.37
C PRO A 131 19.20 -16.05 1.23
N GLU A 132 20.37 -16.64 1.46
CA GLU A 132 21.43 -16.77 0.45
C GLU A 132 20.98 -17.64 -0.73
N LYS A 133 20.45 -18.85 -0.46
CA LYS A 133 19.98 -19.74 -1.53
C LYS A 133 18.78 -19.15 -2.26
N ASN A 134 17.93 -18.37 -1.57
CA ASN A 134 16.80 -17.67 -2.18
C ASN A 134 17.26 -16.66 -3.25
N ILE A 135 18.22 -15.79 -2.91
CA ILE A 135 18.80 -14.80 -3.82
C ILE A 135 19.57 -15.51 -4.95
N MET A 136 20.40 -16.50 -4.60
CA MET A 136 21.21 -17.26 -5.56
C MET A 136 20.34 -18.01 -6.59
N ALA A 137 19.24 -18.62 -6.14
CA ALA A 137 18.30 -19.32 -7.03
C ALA A 137 17.64 -18.35 -8.01
N TYR A 138 17.20 -17.20 -7.52
CA TYR A 138 16.57 -16.18 -8.38
C TYR A 138 17.58 -15.65 -9.41
N ALA A 139 18.81 -15.34 -9.01
CA ALA A 139 19.87 -14.90 -9.92
C ALA A 139 20.21 -15.94 -11.00
N ALA A 140 20.25 -17.23 -10.62
CA ALA A 140 20.44 -18.34 -11.56
C ALA A 140 19.31 -18.42 -12.58
N ALA A 141 18.06 -18.40 -12.10
CA ALA A 141 16.88 -18.44 -12.95
C ALA A 141 16.81 -17.22 -13.90
N TYR A 142 17.12 -16.03 -13.39
CA TYR A 142 17.21 -14.79 -14.16
C TYR A 142 18.22 -14.92 -15.30
N SER A 143 19.46 -15.35 -14.98
CA SER A 143 20.51 -15.52 -15.99
C SER A 143 20.11 -16.54 -17.06
N LEU A 144 19.47 -17.65 -16.68
CA LEU A 144 19.03 -18.67 -17.62
C LEU A 144 17.89 -18.17 -18.52
N ILE A 145 16.94 -17.42 -17.98
CA ILE A 145 15.84 -16.82 -18.76
C ILE A 145 16.38 -15.77 -19.73
N LYS A 146 17.34 -14.92 -19.33
CA LYS A 146 18.01 -13.99 -20.27
C LYS A 146 18.54 -14.72 -21.49
N THR A 147 19.27 -15.82 -21.27
CA THR A 147 19.81 -16.63 -22.36
C THR A 147 18.69 -17.22 -23.23
N LYS A 148 17.66 -17.80 -22.63
CA LYS A 148 16.52 -18.39 -23.36
C LYS A 148 15.77 -17.36 -24.21
N LEU A 149 15.63 -16.13 -23.72
CA LEU A 149 14.94 -15.04 -24.39
C LEU A 149 15.86 -14.20 -25.31
N ASN A 150 17.13 -14.59 -25.46
CA ASN A 150 18.14 -13.83 -26.22
C ASN A 150 18.29 -12.37 -25.77
N VAL A 151 18.09 -12.07 -24.49
CA VAL A 151 18.28 -10.73 -23.91
C VAL A 151 19.75 -10.54 -23.58
N SER A 152 20.52 -10.02 -24.55
CA SER A 152 21.95 -9.74 -24.39
C SER A 152 22.25 -8.39 -23.72
N SER A 153 21.34 -7.42 -23.83
CA SER A 153 21.51 -6.10 -23.23
C SER A 153 21.50 -6.17 -21.70
N MET A 154 22.32 -5.32 -21.09
CA MET A 154 22.35 -5.09 -19.63
C MET A 154 21.51 -3.89 -19.20
N LYS A 155 20.91 -3.17 -20.17
CA LYS A 155 20.09 -2.00 -19.86
C LYS A 155 18.79 -2.42 -19.16
N PRO A 156 18.31 -1.67 -18.15
CA PRO A 156 17.09 -1.99 -17.40
C PRO A 156 15.87 -2.23 -18.29
N GLU A 157 15.66 -1.42 -19.33
CA GLU A 157 14.50 -1.52 -20.23
C GLU A 157 14.48 -2.84 -21.04
N ALA A 158 15.65 -3.42 -21.32
CA ALA A 158 15.72 -4.71 -22.02
C ALA A 158 15.37 -5.91 -21.11
N GLN A 159 15.27 -5.69 -19.80
CA GLN A 159 15.05 -6.75 -18.83
C GLN A 159 13.57 -7.09 -18.61
N ILE A 160 12.64 -6.30 -19.15
CA ILE A 160 11.20 -6.47 -18.95
C ILE A 160 10.74 -7.91 -19.18
N PRO A 161 11.11 -8.60 -20.29
CA PRO A 161 10.65 -9.97 -20.52
C PRO A 161 11.11 -10.96 -19.45
N VAL A 162 12.28 -10.75 -18.87
CA VAL A 162 12.83 -11.60 -17.80
C VAL A 162 12.07 -11.39 -16.49
N LEU A 163 11.77 -10.14 -16.16
CA LEU A 163 10.98 -9.78 -14.98
C LEU A 163 9.55 -10.32 -15.09
N ILE A 164 8.92 -10.22 -16.26
CA ILE A 164 7.61 -10.82 -16.53
C ILE A 164 7.66 -12.34 -16.36
N GLU A 165 8.69 -13.02 -16.89
CA GLU A 165 8.82 -14.47 -16.74
C GLU A 165 9.01 -14.93 -15.29
N LEU A 166 9.60 -14.09 -14.42
CA LEU A 166 9.85 -14.40 -13.02
C LEU A 166 8.80 -13.89 -12.04
N SER A 167 7.84 -13.09 -12.50
CA SER A 167 6.73 -12.62 -11.68
C SER A 167 5.73 -13.75 -11.36
N GLU A 168 5.09 -13.67 -10.20
CA GLU A 168 3.95 -14.47 -9.80
C GLU A 168 2.65 -14.04 -10.49
N LEU A 169 2.57 -12.80 -10.96
CA LEU A 169 1.32 -12.24 -11.48
C LEU A 169 0.89 -12.95 -12.78
N PRO A 170 -0.42 -13.06 -13.05
CA PRO A 170 -0.93 -13.61 -14.30
C PRO A 170 -0.40 -12.83 -15.51
N VAL A 171 -0.24 -13.54 -16.63
CA VAL A 171 0.09 -12.95 -17.93
C VAL A 171 -1.02 -13.32 -18.88
N THR A 172 -2.06 -12.50 -18.90
CA THR A 172 -3.27 -12.70 -19.70
C THR A 172 -3.49 -11.50 -20.64
N GLN A 173 -4.54 -11.56 -21.45
CA GLN A 173 -4.99 -10.42 -22.25
C GLN A 173 -5.94 -9.51 -21.47
N GLU A 174 -6.21 -9.81 -20.19
CA GLU A 174 -7.10 -9.00 -19.36
C GLU A 174 -6.45 -7.66 -18.99
N LEU A 175 -7.26 -6.61 -19.00
CA LEU A 175 -6.80 -5.22 -18.85
C LEU A 175 -6.21 -4.96 -17.46
N GLN A 176 -6.82 -5.58 -16.45
CA GLN A 176 -6.52 -5.47 -15.03
C GLN A 176 -5.26 -6.28 -14.67
N ASP A 177 -5.14 -7.51 -15.18
CA ASP A 177 -3.92 -8.32 -15.03
C ASP A 177 -2.71 -7.60 -15.64
N ASN A 178 -2.90 -6.98 -16.81
CA ASN A 178 -1.86 -6.20 -17.45
C ASN A 178 -1.47 -4.95 -16.63
N PHE A 179 -2.45 -4.26 -16.06
CA PHE A 179 -2.20 -3.12 -15.17
C PHE A 179 -1.48 -3.51 -13.88
N ALA A 180 -1.89 -4.61 -13.23
CA ALA A 180 -1.22 -5.13 -12.05
C ALA A 180 0.25 -5.48 -12.34
N LEU A 181 0.51 -6.18 -13.44
CA LEU A 181 1.88 -6.51 -13.87
C LEU A 181 2.72 -5.25 -14.13
N ASN A 182 2.17 -4.25 -14.82
CA ASN A 182 2.89 -3.01 -15.07
C ASN A 182 3.06 -2.15 -13.81
N SER A 183 2.14 -2.23 -12.85
CA SER A 183 2.28 -1.60 -11.54
C SER A 183 3.42 -2.22 -10.73
N HIS A 184 3.55 -3.56 -10.78
CA HIS A 184 4.70 -4.26 -10.21
C HIS A 184 6.02 -3.83 -10.88
N LEU A 185 6.07 -3.81 -12.21
CA LEU A 185 7.25 -3.35 -12.95
C LEU A 185 7.59 -1.89 -12.63
N TYR A 186 6.58 -1.01 -12.53
CA TYR A 186 6.78 0.38 -12.14
C TYR A 186 7.49 0.49 -10.78
N SER A 187 7.08 -0.28 -9.77
CA SER A 187 7.75 -0.31 -8.47
C SER A 187 9.20 -0.79 -8.54
N VAL A 188 9.49 -1.81 -9.36
CA VAL A 188 10.86 -2.29 -9.61
C VAL A 188 11.72 -1.20 -10.25
N TYR A 189 11.23 -0.55 -11.31
CA TYR A 189 11.98 0.52 -11.98
C TYR A 189 12.04 1.81 -11.16
N TYR A 190 11.04 2.11 -10.34
CA TYR A 190 11.07 3.20 -9.37
C TYR A 190 12.24 3.04 -8.40
N PHE A 191 12.46 1.82 -7.87
CA PHE A 191 13.62 1.53 -7.03
C PHE A 191 14.93 1.78 -7.78
N LEU A 192 15.07 1.21 -8.99
CA LEU A 192 16.28 1.36 -9.80
C LEU A 192 16.59 2.81 -10.18
N ASN A 193 15.57 3.66 -10.33
CA ASN A 193 15.72 5.07 -10.71
C ASN A 193 15.88 6.02 -9.52
N THR A 194 15.73 5.53 -8.28
CA THR A 194 15.78 6.38 -7.08
C THR A 194 17.23 6.56 -6.60
N PRO A 195 17.78 7.79 -6.57
CA PRO A 195 19.18 8.03 -6.19
C PRO A 195 19.54 7.53 -4.79
N TYR A 196 18.59 7.59 -3.85
CA TYR A 196 18.80 7.06 -2.50
C TYR A 196 19.12 5.55 -2.52
N TYR A 197 18.37 4.75 -3.29
CA TYR A 197 18.57 3.31 -3.37
C TYR A 197 19.81 2.93 -4.20
N GLN A 198 20.11 3.69 -5.25
CA GLN A 198 21.37 3.57 -6.00
C GLN A 198 22.57 3.73 -5.08
N SER A 199 22.55 4.76 -4.22
CA SER A 199 23.60 5.02 -3.22
C SER A 199 23.64 3.94 -2.14
N LEU A 200 22.49 3.53 -1.59
CA LEU A 200 22.39 2.50 -0.56
C LEU A 200 22.98 1.16 -1.02
N CYS A 201 22.62 0.72 -2.22
CA CYS A 201 22.99 -0.59 -2.72
C CYS A 201 24.31 -0.58 -3.52
N GLY A 202 24.80 0.58 -3.93
CA GLY A 202 26.09 0.72 -4.62
C GLY A 202 26.05 0.28 -6.09
N PHE A 203 24.93 0.47 -6.78
CA PHE A 203 24.80 0.21 -8.22
C PHE A 203 24.73 1.50 -9.06
N SER A 204 24.77 1.35 -10.39
CA SER A 204 24.84 2.47 -11.33
C SER A 204 23.71 3.49 -11.16
N CYS A 205 24.02 4.77 -11.40
CA CYS A 205 23.04 5.85 -11.49
C CYS A 205 22.21 5.72 -12.78
N TYR A 206 21.35 4.70 -12.87
CA TYR A 206 20.44 4.57 -13.98
C TYR A 206 19.59 5.83 -14.11
N GLN A 207 19.42 6.29 -15.34
CA GLN A 207 18.45 7.31 -15.73
C GLN A 207 17.41 6.59 -16.57
N ILE A 208 16.39 6.05 -15.91
CA ILE A 208 15.38 5.23 -16.57
C ILE A 208 14.37 6.15 -17.26
N ASP A 209 14.24 5.97 -18.57
CA ASP A 209 13.16 6.59 -19.33
C ASP A 209 11.88 5.75 -19.18
N PHE A 210 11.03 6.14 -18.22
CA PHE A 210 9.76 5.48 -17.97
C PHE A 210 8.79 5.59 -19.16
N ILE A 211 8.92 6.63 -19.99
CA ILE A 211 8.09 6.77 -21.20
C ILE A 211 8.51 5.72 -22.23
N ASN A 212 9.80 5.43 -22.36
CA ASN A 212 10.28 4.36 -23.23
C ASN A 212 9.86 2.95 -22.74
N ILE A 213 9.73 2.75 -21.42
CA ILE A 213 9.33 1.46 -20.85
C ILE A 213 7.82 1.23 -20.94
N PHE A 214 7.03 2.22 -20.51
CA PHE A 214 5.59 2.05 -20.33
C PHE A 214 4.77 2.71 -21.45
N GLY A 215 5.35 3.64 -22.20
CA GLY A 215 4.60 4.60 -23.02
C GLY A 215 4.12 5.79 -22.19
N GLU A 216 3.88 6.92 -22.86
CA GLU A 216 3.57 8.18 -22.19
C GLU A 216 2.29 8.10 -21.34
N ASP A 217 1.24 7.49 -21.89
CA ASP A 217 -0.06 7.40 -21.22
C ASP A 217 -0.03 6.43 -20.04
N ASN A 218 0.52 5.22 -20.23
CA ASN A 218 0.62 4.25 -19.14
C ASN A 218 1.56 4.75 -18.05
N TYR A 219 2.66 5.44 -18.37
CA TYR A 219 3.49 6.06 -17.34
C TYR A 219 2.71 7.08 -16.52
N LYS A 220 1.92 7.95 -17.17
CA LYS A 220 1.04 8.91 -16.48
C LYS A 220 -0.05 8.25 -15.68
N ILE A 221 -0.45 7.02 -16.00
CA ILE A 221 -1.36 6.19 -15.20
C ILE A 221 -0.63 5.61 -13.98
N LEU A 222 0.48 4.88 -14.21
CA LEU A 222 1.25 4.16 -13.20
C LEU A 222 1.86 5.07 -12.14
N SER A 223 2.22 6.30 -12.53
CA SER A 223 2.73 7.35 -11.64
C SER A 223 1.64 8.30 -11.11
N SER A 224 0.39 8.16 -11.53
CA SER A 224 -0.70 9.04 -11.05
C SER A 224 -1.07 8.67 -9.61
N PRO A 225 -1.27 9.62 -8.69
CA PRO A 225 -1.94 9.29 -7.44
C PRO A 225 -3.43 8.94 -7.64
N HIS A 226 -4.07 9.35 -8.74
CA HIS A 226 -5.52 9.20 -8.98
C HIS A 226 -5.90 8.76 -10.42
N ILE A 227 -6.67 7.68 -10.59
CA ILE A 227 -7.20 7.15 -11.87
C ILE A 227 -8.60 6.48 -11.74
N ILE A 228 -9.05 5.72 -12.73
CA ILE A 228 -10.33 5.01 -12.78
C ILE A 228 -10.17 3.74 -13.65
N ILE A 229 -10.49 2.51 -13.21
CA ILE A 229 -10.45 1.26 -14.01
C ILE A 229 -11.80 0.53 -13.98
N SER A 230 -12.46 0.44 -15.11
CA SER A 230 -13.62 -0.44 -15.36
C SER A 230 -13.20 -1.71 -16.10
N ASP A 231 -14.15 -2.63 -16.30
CA ASP A 231 -14.00 -3.85 -17.11
C ASP A 231 -13.37 -3.60 -18.49
N THR A 232 -13.50 -2.38 -19.03
CA THR A 232 -13.08 -2.03 -20.39
C THR A 232 -12.08 -0.89 -20.48
N THR A 233 -11.83 -0.15 -19.40
CA THR A 233 -10.98 1.06 -19.47
C THR A 233 -10.22 1.31 -18.20
N ILE A 234 -9.04 1.90 -18.31
CA ILE A 234 -8.30 2.50 -17.19
C ILE A 234 -8.01 3.94 -17.57
N ILE A 235 -8.25 4.94 -16.72
CA ILE A 235 -8.18 6.36 -17.07
C ILE A 235 -7.82 7.25 -15.89
N ASN A 236 -6.84 8.14 -15.99
CA ASN A 236 -6.53 9.07 -14.89
C ASN A 236 -7.56 10.20 -14.74
N THR A 237 -7.48 10.94 -13.65
CA THR A 237 -8.32 12.14 -13.40
C THR A 237 -8.21 13.25 -14.45
N LYS A 238 -7.24 13.17 -15.37
CA LYS A 238 -7.07 14.07 -16.53
C LYS A 238 -7.63 13.47 -17.83
N GLY A 239 -8.29 12.32 -17.77
CA GLY A 239 -8.86 11.64 -18.93
C GLY A 239 -7.87 10.79 -19.75
N ILE A 240 -6.63 10.61 -19.28
CA ILE A 240 -5.59 9.83 -19.99
C ILE A 240 -5.82 8.35 -19.73
N ARG A 241 -5.83 7.51 -20.78
CA ARG A 241 -6.19 6.10 -20.68
C ARG A 241 -5.00 5.18 -20.69
N TYR A 242 -5.05 4.07 -19.95
CA TYR A 242 -4.11 2.98 -20.11
C TYR A 242 -4.31 2.27 -21.45
N GLN A 243 -3.21 1.93 -22.11
CA GLN A 243 -3.14 1.31 -23.42
C GLN A 243 -2.49 -0.08 -23.29
N GLN A 244 -3.26 -1.15 -23.45
CA GLN A 244 -2.69 -2.47 -23.81
C GLN A 244 -2.40 -2.53 -25.32
N ASN A 245 -3.26 -1.89 -26.12
CA ASN A 245 -3.06 -1.39 -27.47
C ASN A 245 -3.83 -0.06 -27.61
N ASN A 246 -3.72 0.63 -28.74
CA ASN A 246 -4.08 2.05 -28.90
C ASN A 246 -4.70 2.33 -30.28
N PRO A 247 -5.70 3.24 -30.45
CA PRO A 247 -6.52 3.96 -29.47
C PRO A 247 -8.06 3.84 -29.71
N THR A 248 -8.86 4.57 -28.90
CA THR A 248 -10.29 4.96 -29.10
C THR A 248 -11.37 3.85 -29.04
N PRO A 249 -12.66 4.20 -28.83
CA PRO A 249 -13.20 5.25 -27.95
C PRO A 249 -14.36 4.76 -27.04
N SER A 250 -14.54 5.39 -25.86
CA SER A 250 -15.76 5.27 -25.05
C SER A 250 -15.98 6.50 -24.15
N PHE A 251 -17.08 6.56 -23.40
CA PHE A 251 -17.40 7.60 -22.41
C PHE A 251 -17.79 6.96 -21.05
N SER A 252 -17.43 7.66 -19.95
CA SER A 252 -17.88 7.58 -18.54
C SER A 252 -17.55 6.36 -17.64
N PRO A 253 -17.54 6.53 -16.29
CA PRO A 253 -17.53 7.76 -15.47
C PRO A 253 -16.28 7.84 -14.56
N SER A 254 -16.29 8.80 -13.63
CA SER A 254 -15.40 8.81 -12.47
C SER A 254 -15.61 7.59 -11.56
N SER A 255 -14.69 7.36 -10.61
CA SER A 255 -15.10 6.87 -9.29
C SER A 255 -16.27 7.74 -8.81
N THR A 256 -17.33 7.11 -8.30
CA THR A 256 -18.50 7.83 -7.77
C THR A 256 -18.21 8.48 -6.41
N ASP A 257 -17.11 8.08 -5.76
CA ASP A 257 -16.93 8.22 -4.32
C ASP A 257 -15.69 9.07 -3.98
N TYR A 258 -14.46 8.57 -4.20
CA TYR A 258 -13.22 9.30 -3.92
C TYR A 258 -12.45 9.68 -5.21
N PRO A 259 -12.59 10.91 -5.72
CA PRO A 259 -11.93 11.33 -6.95
C PRO A 259 -10.39 11.19 -6.96
N PRO A 260 -9.68 11.34 -5.82
CA PRO A 260 -8.25 11.06 -5.72
C PRO A 260 -7.86 9.57 -5.65
N ALA A 261 -8.77 8.62 -5.81
CA ALA A 261 -8.44 7.19 -5.98
C ALA A 261 -8.07 6.86 -7.45
N LEU A 262 -7.57 5.65 -7.69
CA LEU A 262 -7.80 4.80 -8.86
C LEU A 262 -9.22 4.19 -8.74
N TRP A 263 -9.75 3.57 -9.79
CA TRP A 263 -10.81 2.54 -9.69
C TRP A 263 -10.21 1.27 -10.30
N ASP A 264 -10.64 0.05 -9.97
CA ASP A 264 -10.34 -1.27 -10.57
C ASP A 264 -11.31 -2.28 -10.00
N LEU A 265 -12.49 -2.36 -10.62
CA LEU A 265 -13.59 -3.16 -10.11
C LEU A 265 -13.11 -4.60 -9.86
N ALA A 266 -13.11 -5.01 -8.58
CA ALA A 266 -12.92 -6.39 -8.19
C ALA A 266 -13.90 -7.27 -8.96
N CYS A 267 -13.56 -8.53 -9.22
CA CYS A 267 -14.50 -9.42 -9.91
C CYS A 267 -15.88 -9.39 -9.23
N THR A 268 -16.94 -9.33 -10.04
CA THR A 268 -18.32 -9.22 -9.57
C THR A 268 -18.77 -10.37 -8.67
N ASP A 269 -18.04 -11.49 -8.66
CA ASP A 269 -18.23 -12.62 -7.74
C ASP A 269 -17.60 -12.40 -6.34
N ASN A 270 -16.88 -11.29 -6.11
CA ASN A 270 -16.15 -10.99 -4.86
C ASN A 270 -16.81 -9.90 -3.99
N PHE A 271 -17.96 -9.36 -4.38
CA PHE A 271 -18.69 -8.35 -3.59
C PHE A 271 -20.20 -8.49 -3.76
N THR A 272 -20.98 -7.69 -3.03
CA THR A 272 -22.44 -7.64 -3.20
C THR A 272 -22.87 -6.25 -3.62
N TYR A 273 -23.63 -6.13 -4.70
CA TYR A 273 -24.26 -4.87 -5.09
C TYR A 273 -25.21 -4.37 -4.00
N GLY A 274 -25.09 -3.10 -3.66
CA GLY A 274 -25.74 -2.46 -2.54
C GLY A 274 -25.24 -2.94 -1.17
N ARG A 275 -25.74 -2.28 -0.14
CA ARG A 275 -25.46 -2.61 1.26
C ARG A 275 -26.76 -2.64 2.05
N SER A 276 -26.84 -3.55 3.02
CA SER A 276 -28.01 -3.71 3.89
C SER A 276 -27.98 -2.78 5.11
N GLN A 277 -26.88 -2.08 5.34
CA GLN A 277 -26.72 -1.12 6.43
C GLN A 277 -26.01 0.14 5.93
N ALA A 278 -26.28 1.28 6.57
CA ALA A 278 -25.58 2.51 6.28
C ALA A 278 -24.09 2.38 6.64
N VAL A 279 -23.23 3.00 5.82
CA VAL A 279 -21.80 3.13 6.15
C VAL A 279 -21.68 3.85 7.48
N SER A 280 -20.94 3.27 8.41
CA SER A 280 -20.70 3.88 9.73
C SER A 280 -19.29 3.67 10.27
N ALA A 281 -18.43 2.95 9.53
CA ALA A 281 -17.05 2.72 9.90
C ALA A 281 -16.12 2.53 8.69
N VAL A 282 -14.84 2.84 8.89
CA VAL A 282 -13.71 2.55 7.99
C VAL A 282 -12.80 1.54 8.67
N THR A 283 -12.40 0.52 7.92
CA THR A 283 -11.51 -0.54 8.39
C THR A 283 -10.17 -0.45 7.71
N ILE A 284 -9.11 -0.41 8.53
CA ILE A 284 -7.73 -0.42 8.07
C ILE A 284 -7.22 -1.86 8.10
N HIS A 285 -6.70 -2.31 6.96
CA HIS A 285 -6.07 -3.61 6.77
C HIS A 285 -4.63 -3.45 6.28
N ASP A 286 -3.85 -4.51 6.39
CA ASP A 286 -2.69 -4.74 5.54
C ASP A 286 -2.85 -6.02 4.73
N VAL A 287 -2.20 -6.04 3.56
CA VAL A 287 -2.41 -7.07 2.53
C VAL A 287 -1.79 -8.43 2.91
N GLU A 288 -0.73 -8.43 3.74
CA GLU A 288 0.29 -9.50 3.81
C GLU A 288 0.89 -9.83 2.42
N GLY A 289 1.19 -8.77 1.66
CA GLY A 289 1.62 -8.86 0.26
C GLY A 289 1.81 -7.51 -0.43
N SER A 290 1.94 -7.54 -1.76
CA SER A 290 2.19 -6.36 -2.60
C SER A 290 0.91 -5.67 -3.05
N TYR A 291 1.02 -4.38 -3.39
CA TYR A 291 -0.08 -3.59 -3.98
C TYR A 291 -0.64 -4.24 -5.25
N ALA A 292 0.24 -4.61 -6.19
CA ALA A 292 -0.14 -5.25 -7.44
C ALA A 292 -0.73 -6.65 -7.23
N GLY A 293 -0.21 -7.41 -6.26
CA GLY A 293 -0.74 -8.70 -5.87
C GLY A 293 -2.17 -8.58 -5.33
N CYS A 294 -2.43 -7.64 -4.42
CA CYS A 294 -3.79 -7.41 -3.91
C CYS A 294 -4.81 -7.09 -5.02
N ILE A 295 -4.46 -6.17 -5.92
CA ILE A 295 -5.31 -5.78 -7.05
C ILE A 295 -5.61 -6.97 -7.96
N SER A 296 -4.58 -7.73 -8.36
CA SER A 296 -4.77 -8.93 -9.18
C SER A 296 -5.63 -9.95 -8.44
N TRP A 297 -5.39 -10.18 -7.14
CA TRP A 297 -6.16 -11.16 -6.37
C TRP A 297 -7.65 -10.84 -6.30
N PHE A 298 -8.04 -9.59 -6.17
CA PHE A 298 -9.45 -9.21 -6.20
C PHE A 298 -10.10 -9.33 -7.58
N ASN A 299 -9.32 -9.35 -8.66
CA ASN A 299 -9.78 -9.67 -10.01
C ASN A 299 -10.00 -11.19 -10.22
N ASN A 300 -9.49 -12.05 -9.33
CA ASN A 300 -9.80 -13.47 -9.35
C ASN A 300 -11.21 -13.74 -8.81
N CYS A 301 -12.15 -14.12 -9.67
CA CYS A 301 -13.54 -14.43 -9.29
C CYS A 301 -13.71 -15.58 -8.29
N THR A 302 -12.66 -16.35 -8.02
CA THR A 302 -12.68 -17.39 -6.98
C THR A 302 -12.06 -16.94 -5.66
N ALA A 303 -11.59 -15.69 -5.53
CA ALA A 303 -10.95 -15.19 -4.32
C ALA A 303 -11.89 -15.17 -3.12
N SER A 304 -13.19 -14.91 -3.36
CA SER A 304 -14.20 -14.74 -2.31
C SER A 304 -13.85 -13.65 -1.30
N ALA A 305 -13.12 -12.63 -1.75
CA ALA A 305 -12.67 -11.49 -0.94
C ALA A 305 -12.50 -10.25 -1.81
N SER A 306 -12.78 -9.07 -1.24
CA SER A 306 -12.58 -7.76 -1.85
C SER A 306 -12.49 -6.69 -0.77
N ALA A 307 -11.85 -5.57 -1.06
CA ALA A 307 -11.91 -4.35 -0.24
C ALA A 307 -12.38 -3.17 -1.08
N HIS A 308 -12.73 -2.06 -0.45
CA HIS A 308 -13.11 -0.86 -1.19
C HIS A 308 -11.89 -0.18 -1.79
N TYR A 309 -10.75 -0.15 -1.09
CA TYR A 309 -9.54 0.52 -1.55
C TYR A 309 -8.27 -0.29 -1.26
N VAL A 310 -7.24 -0.16 -2.10
CA VAL A 310 -5.90 -0.75 -1.96
C VAL A 310 -4.86 0.38 -2.05
N LEU A 311 -3.85 0.42 -1.19
CA LEU A 311 -2.92 1.55 -1.08
C LEU A 311 -1.46 1.10 -1.23
N ARG A 312 -0.72 1.78 -2.11
CA ARG A 312 0.69 1.49 -2.40
C ARG A 312 1.60 2.18 -1.38
N SER A 313 2.56 1.41 -0.85
CA SER A 313 3.48 1.86 0.20
C SER A 313 4.45 2.93 -0.30
N SER A 314 4.96 2.80 -1.53
CA SER A 314 6.08 3.65 -2.00
C SER A 314 5.72 5.13 -2.20
N ASP A 315 4.51 5.41 -2.65
CA ASP A 315 4.09 6.74 -3.08
C ASP A 315 2.64 7.12 -2.71
N GLY A 316 1.90 6.22 -2.07
CA GLY A 316 0.53 6.47 -1.62
C GLY A 316 -0.52 6.40 -2.73
N GLN A 317 -0.23 5.80 -3.89
CA GLN A 317 -1.25 5.53 -4.90
C GLN A 317 -2.39 4.68 -4.29
N ILE A 318 -3.65 5.06 -4.50
CA ILE A 318 -4.82 4.37 -3.94
C ILE A 318 -5.63 3.78 -5.09
N THR A 319 -5.97 2.49 -5.12
CA THR A 319 -6.96 1.92 -6.06
C THR A 319 -8.26 1.58 -5.38
N GLN A 320 -9.37 2.12 -5.85
CA GLN A 320 -10.69 1.72 -5.39
C GLN A 320 -11.16 0.46 -6.14
N MET A 321 -11.48 -0.63 -5.43
CA MET A 321 -11.86 -1.90 -6.04
C MET A 321 -13.37 -2.20 -5.96
N VAL A 322 -14.07 -1.59 -5.01
CA VAL A 322 -15.53 -1.75 -4.83
C VAL A 322 -16.13 -0.39 -4.49
N ALA A 323 -17.29 -0.07 -5.06
CA ALA A 323 -17.96 1.20 -4.83
C ALA A 323 -18.40 1.28 -3.35
N GLU A 324 -18.34 2.45 -2.73
CA GLU A 324 -18.71 2.58 -1.32
C GLU A 324 -20.18 2.21 -1.06
N ALA A 325 -21.04 2.43 -2.07
CA ALA A 325 -22.44 2.02 -2.08
C ALA A 325 -22.63 0.48 -2.09
N ASP A 326 -21.61 -0.27 -2.49
CA ASP A 326 -21.61 -1.72 -2.53
C ASP A 326 -20.89 -2.31 -1.31
N LYS A 327 -21.20 -3.56 -1.00
CA LYS A 327 -20.64 -4.28 0.14
C LYS A 327 -19.46 -5.15 -0.32
N ALA A 328 -18.24 -4.65 -0.12
CA ALA A 328 -17.01 -5.43 -0.25
C ALA A 328 -16.90 -6.53 0.83
N TRP A 329 -16.07 -7.55 0.60
CA TRP A 329 -15.92 -8.72 1.46
C TRP A 329 -14.53 -8.76 2.11
N HIS A 330 -14.32 -7.97 3.17
CA HIS A 330 -13.00 -7.75 3.80
C HIS A 330 -12.94 -8.05 5.31
N VAL A 331 -14.07 -8.00 6.02
CA VAL A 331 -14.12 -8.05 7.50
C VAL A 331 -15.31 -8.87 8.03
N GLY A 332 -15.70 -9.91 7.29
CA GLY A 332 -16.70 -10.89 7.74
C GLY A 332 -18.09 -10.27 8.05
N SER A 333 -18.57 -10.43 9.28
CA SER A 333 -19.88 -9.92 9.72
C SER A 333 -20.01 -8.40 9.63
N GLU A 334 -18.89 -7.68 9.54
CA GLU A 334 -18.89 -6.22 9.63
C GLU A 334 -18.99 -5.53 8.26
N ASN A 335 -18.81 -6.31 7.18
CA ASN A 335 -18.93 -5.89 5.79
C ASN A 335 -20.15 -4.98 5.49
N PRO A 336 -21.37 -5.24 6.00
CA PRO A 336 -22.55 -4.44 5.64
C PRO A 336 -22.46 -2.95 5.95
N TYR A 337 -21.64 -2.53 6.91
CA TYR A 337 -21.57 -1.13 7.38
C TYR A 337 -20.15 -0.54 7.33
N THR A 338 -19.17 -1.28 6.82
CA THR A 338 -17.77 -0.83 6.74
C THR A 338 -17.36 -0.45 5.32
N ILE A 339 -16.34 0.41 5.24
CA ILE A 339 -15.48 0.59 4.07
C ILE A 339 -14.10 0.00 4.39
N GLY A 340 -13.53 -0.83 3.52
CA GLY A 340 -12.25 -1.52 3.77
C GLY A 340 -11.09 -0.95 2.97
N PHE A 341 -9.95 -0.71 3.63
CA PHE A 341 -8.70 -0.24 3.02
C PHE A 341 -7.57 -1.25 3.22
N GLU A 342 -7.03 -1.79 2.13
CA GLU A 342 -5.89 -2.70 2.12
C GLU A 342 -4.57 -1.94 1.90
N HIS A 343 -3.67 -1.95 2.88
CA HIS A 343 -2.37 -1.28 2.76
C HIS A 343 -1.27 -2.27 2.38
N GLU A 344 -0.51 -1.96 1.34
CA GLU A 344 0.64 -2.77 0.92
C GLU A 344 1.63 -2.96 2.07
N GLY A 345 1.97 -4.23 2.36
CA GLY A 345 2.93 -4.60 3.39
C GLY A 345 2.56 -5.86 4.14
N TYR A 346 3.20 -6.03 5.28
CA TYR A 346 3.06 -7.18 6.18
C TYR A 346 2.97 -6.66 7.63
N ALA A 347 1.95 -7.04 8.38
CA ALA A 347 1.64 -6.55 9.73
C ALA A 347 2.84 -6.65 10.68
N SER A 348 3.59 -7.75 10.55
CA SER A 348 4.73 -8.11 11.41
C SER A 348 6.04 -7.40 11.04
N GLN A 349 6.07 -6.65 9.93
CA GLN A 349 7.30 -6.03 9.40
C GLN A 349 7.30 -4.50 9.52
N THR A 350 8.46 -3.95 9.80
CA THR A 350 8.71 -2.49 9.71
C THR A 350 9.23 -2.12 8.32
N GLY A 351 8.99 -0.88 7.87
CA GLY A 351 9.46 -0.39 6.56
C GLY A 351 8.37 -0.29 5.48
N TRP A 352 7.15 -0.74 5.76
CA TRP A 352 6.03 -0.69 4.81
C TRP A 352 5.15 0.55 4.99
N TYR A 353 4.92 1.00 6.22
CA TYR A 353 4.02 2.12 6.49
C TYR A 353 4.73 3.47 6.35
N THR A 354 4.76 3.99 5.12
CA THR A 354 5.44 5.24 4.76
C THR A 354 4.58 6.47 5.01
N VAL A 355 5.22 7.65 5.10
CA VAL A 355 4.54 8.95 5.16
C VAL A 355 3.59 9.14 3.98
N ALA A 356 4.00 8.73 2.77
CA ALA A 356 3.19 8.87 1.57
C ALA A 356 1.89 8.07 1.70
N MET A 357 1.99 6.81 2.13
CA MET A 357 0.82 5.96 2.32
C MET A 357 -0.09 6.43 3.47
N TYR A 358 0.47 6.84 4.62
CA TYR A 358 -0.33 7.42 5.70
C TYR A 358 -1.07 8.68 5.25
N THR A 359 -0.39 9.55 4.50
CA THR A 359 -0.96 10.82 4.02
C THR A 359 -2.13 10.55 3.07
N ALA A 360 -1.94 9.64 2.12
CA ALA A 360 -2.98 9.25 1.16
C ALA A 360 -4.16 8.57 1.86
N SER A 361 -3.89 7.58 2.71
CA SER A 361 -4.90 6.87 3.51
C SER A 361 -5.71 7.82 4.40
N ALA A 362 -5.05 8.79 5.05
CA ALA A 362 -5.71 9.76 5.90
C ALA A 362 -6.57 10.74 5.08
N ALA A 363 -6.12 11.11 3.88
CA ALA A 363 -6.91 11.95 2.98
C ALA A 363 -8.19 11.25 2.51
N LEU A 364 -8.11 9.96 2.22
CA LEU A 364 -9.27 9.13 1.90
C LEU A 364 -10.22 9.02 3.11
N SER A 365 -9.70 8.70 4.30
CA SER A 365 -10.53 8.66 5.53
C SER A 365 -11.23 9.98 5.81
N ARG A 366 -10.57 11.13 5.62
CA ARG A 366 -11.21 12.45 5.78
C ARG A 366 -12.36 12.65 4.80
N ASP A 367 -12.17 12.25 3.54
CA ASP A 367 -13.20 12.38 2.52
C ASP A 367 -14.45 11.56 2.87
N ILE A 368 -14.26 10.30 3.27
CA ILE A 368 -15.35 9.44 3.75
C ILE A 368 -16.10 10.06 4.93
N CYS A 369 -15.36 10.69 5.87
CA CYS A 369 -15.98 11.31 7.04
C CYS A 369 -16.72 12.60 6.73
N VAL A 370 -16.16 13.45 5.86
CA VAL A 370 -16.60 14.85 5.68
C VAL A 370 -17.43 15.05 4.42
N ASN A 371 -17.07 14.38 3.33
CA ASN A 371 -17.60 14.65 2.00
C ASN A 371 -18.61 13.59 1.55
N SER A 372 -18.42 12.30 1.89
CA SER A 372 -19.32 11.22 1.44
C SER A 372 -20.69 11.22 2.13
N GLY A 373 -20.90 12.05 3.16
CA GLY A 373 -22.21 12.21 3.80
C GLY A 373 -22.63 11.09 4.76
N TYR A 374 -21.72 10.18 5.12
CA TYR A 374 -22.02 9.06 6.03
C TYR A 374 -22.14 9.44 7.51
N GLY A 375 -21.80 10.68 7.88
CA GLY A 375 -21.91 11.16 9.26
C GLY A 375 -20.90 10.52 10.23
N ILE A 376 -19.78 10.00 9.72
CA ILE A 376 -18.70 9.48 10.56
C ILE A 376 -17.91 10.67 11.10
N ASN A 377 -17.90 10.84 12.42
CA ASN A 377 -17.09 11.87 13.05
C ASN A 377 -15.59 11.47 12.99
N PRO A 378 -14.70 12.24 12.33
CA PRO A 378 -13.29 11.88 12.17
C PRO A 378 -12.53 11.78 13.51
N VAL A 379 -13.02 12.42 14.57
CA VAL A 379 -12.43 12.28 15.92
C VAL A 379 -12.63 10.89 16.50
N ARG A 380 -13.53 10.08 15.93
CA ARG A 380 -13.69 8.64 16.26
C ARG A 380 -12.64 7.77 15.57
N THR A 381 -11.56 8.34 15.04
CA THR A 381 -10.40 7.58 14.58
C THR A 381 -9.66 6.96 15.76
N GLY A 382 -9.28 5.69 15.64
CA GLY A 382 -8.52 4.98 16.66
C GLY A 382 -7.31 5.76 17.16
N PHE A 383 -7.21 5.89 18.48
CA PHE A 383 -6.06 6.48 19.17
C PHE A 383 -5.81 5.66 20.43
N TRP A 384 -4.71 4.91 20.43
CA TRP A 384 -4.36 3.99 21.51
C TRP A 384 -3.03 4.42 22.11
N PRO A 385 -3.03 5.18 23.22
CA PRO A 385 -1.80 5.70 23.82
C PRO A 385 -0.95 4.62 24.54
N TRP A 386 -1.43 3.38 24.63
CA TRP A 386 -0.79 2.30 25.41
C TRP A 386 -0.07 1.26 24.54
N LEU A 387 -0.80 0.46 23.76
CA LEU A 387 -0.25 -0.62 22.94
C LEU A 387 -1.10 -0.88 21.69
N ALA A 388 -0.48 -0.80 20.51
CA ALA A 388 -1.09 -1.15 19.22
C ALA A 388 -1.27 -2.67 19.02
N THR A 389 -0.69 -3.51 19.89
CA THR A 389 -0.90 -4.97 19.95
C THR A 389 -2.21 -5.38 20.63
N THR A 390 -3.04 -4.45 21.12
CA THR A 390 -4.15 -4.85 22.01
C THR A 390 -5.36 -5.34 21.20
N TYR A 391 -5.59 -6.64 21.27
CA TYR A 391 -6.79 -7.32 20.74
C TYR A 391 -8.02 -6.91 21.55
N TYR A 392 -8.75 -5.91 21.07
CA TYR A 392 -9.89 -5.37 21.78
C TYR A 392 -11.18 -6.09 21.37
N ASN A 393 -11.69 -6.98 22.23
CA ASN A 393 -13.08 -7.40 22.15
C ASN A 393 -13.98 -6.25 22.67
N VAL A 394 -15.09 -5.96 21.99
CA VAL A 394 -15.90 -4.73 22.22
C VAL A 394 -16.58 -4.59 23.59
N SER A 395 -16.36 -5.52 24.52
CA SER A 395 -16.96 -5.45 25.86
C SER A 395 -16.08 -4.62 26.80
N GLY A 396 -16.31 -3.30 26.82
CA GLY A 396 -15.73 -2.40 27.83
C GLY A 396 -14.52 -1.57 27.40
N ILE A 397 -14.19 -1.55 26.11
CA ILE A 397 -13.10 -0.73 25.55
C ILE A 397 -13.67 0.50 24.81
N PRO A 398 -12.96 1.64 24.78
CA PRO A 398 -13.27 2.81 23.94
C PRO A 398 -13.40 2.56 22.42
N GLY A 399 -13.46 1.32 21.94
CA GLY A 399 -13.51 0.92 20.54
C GLY A 399 -14.92 0.81 19.94
N SER A 400 -15.98 0.80 20.76
CA SER A 400 -17.37 0.86 20.27
C SER A 400 -17.70 2.24 19.67
N CYS A 401 -17.11 3.29 20.23
CA CYS A 401 -17.19 4.64 19.66
C CYS A 401 -16.19 4.84 18.50
N CYS A 402 -15.08 4.11 18.43
CA CYS A 402 -14.14 4.21 17.30
C CYS A 402 -14.78 3.73 15.99
N LYS A 403 -14.73 4.59 14.97
CA LYS A 403 -15.29 4.34 13.63
C LYS A 403 -14.22 4.16 12.56
N ILE A 404 -12.99 4.63 12.75
CA ILE A 404 -11.86 4.31 11.87
C ILE A 404 -10.88 3.47 12.67
N LYS A 405 -10.78 2.17 12.35
CA LYS A 405 -10.05 1.19 13.17
C LYS A 405 -9.56 0.00 12.36
N GLY A 406 -8.55 -0.70 12.86
CA GLY A 406 -8.03 -1.94 12.25
C GLY A 406 -8.96 -3.14 12.34
N HIS A 407 -8.76 -4.14 11.48
CA HIS A 407 -9.45 -5.44 11.52
C HIS A 407 -9.38 -6.07 12.92
N GLN A 408 -8.20 -6.03 13.54
CA GLN A 408 -7.93 -6.55 14.90
C GLN A 408 -8.81 -5.97 16.02
N HIS A 409 -9.57 -4.90 15.75
CA HIS A 409 -10.41 -4.20 16.74
C HIS A 409 -11.91 -4.53 16.64
N TYR A 410 -12.30 -5.50 15.80
CA TYR A 410 -13.68 -5.97 15.72
C TYR A 410 -13.96 -7.13 16.68
N PRO A 411 -15.21 -7.26 17.18
CA PRO A 411 -15.59 -8.31 18.14
C PRO A 411 -15.28 -9.74 17.68
N ASN A 412 -15.51 -9.99 16.39
CA ASN A 412 -15.38 -11.29 15.75
C ASN A 412 -14.15 -11.36 14.84
N GLN A 413 -13.12 -10.56 15.13
CA GLN A 413 -11.90 -10.53 14.31
C GLN A 413 -11.22 -11.90 14.33
N THR A 414 -10.68 -12.28 13.17
CA THR A 414 -9.86 -13.48 12.97
C THR A 414 -8.43 -13.17 12.57
N HIS A 415 -8.08 -11.88 12.48
CA HIS A 415 -6.83 -11.37 11.95
C HIS A 415 -6.30 -10.19 12.77
N THR A 416 -4.98 -10.03 12.74
CA THR A 416 -4.25 -9.07 13.58
C THR A 416 -3.85 -7.80 12.84
N ASP A 417 -4.31 -7.59 11.61
CA ASP A 417 -3.98 -6.44 10.76
C ASP A 417 -4.68 -5.15 11.24
N PRO A 418 -4.06 -3.96 11.03
CA PRO A 418 -2.79 -3.69 10.35
C PRO A 418 -1.54 -3.94 11.24
N GLY A 419 -1.72 -4.60 12.38
CA GLY A 419 -0.64 -4.98 13.27
C GLY A 419 -0.04 -3.85 14.11
N PRO A 420 0.96 -4.19 14.93
CA PRO A 420 1.54 -3.28 15.92
C PRO A 420 2.38 -2.15 15.31
N ASN A 421 2.79 -2.30 14.06
CA ASN A 421 3.63 -1.32 13.37
C ASN A 421 2.81 -0.13 12.83
N TRP A 422 1.47 -0.22 12.83
CA TRP A 422 0.61 0.88 12.42
C TRP A 422 0.55 1.98 13.49
N ASN A 423 0.92 3.20 13.11
CA ASN A 423 0.99 4.36 13.98
C ASN A 423 -0.34 5.10 13.99
N TRP A 424 -1.23 4.66 14.88
CA TRP A 424 -2.57 5.24 15.04
C TRP A 424 -2.56 6.72 15.47
N ASP A 425 -1.60 7.16 16.29
CA ASP A 425 -1.48 8.58 16.67
C ASP A 425 -1.16 9.46 15.46
N TYR A 426 -0.18 9.06 14.65
CA TYR A 426 0.16 9.79 13.43
C TYR A 426 -1.02 9.82 12.45
N TYR A 427 -1.67 8.66 12.24
CA TYR A 427 -2.85 8.57 11.37
C TYR A 427 -4.00 9.46 11.86
N TYR A 428 -4.28 9.46 13.16
CA TYR A 428 -5.27 10.32 13.78
C TYR A 428 -4.99 11.81 13.51
N LYS A 429 -3.74 12.25 13.69
CA LYS A 429 -3.31 13.65 13.47
C LYS A 429 -3.29 14.07 12.00
N LEU A 430 -3.19 13.12 11.08
CA LEU A 430 -3.38 13.41 9.67
C LEU A 430 -4.86 13.55 9.32
N ILE A 431 -5.75 12.77 9.95
CA ILE A 431 -7.20 12.85 9.70
C ILE A 431 -7.81 14.10 10.37
N ASN A 432 -7.41 14.38 11.60
CA ASN A 432 -7.96 15.46 12.39
C ASN A 432 -7.01 16.65 12.40
N ASN A 433 -7.54 17.86 12.19
CA ASN A 433 -6.75 19.07 12.36
C ASN A 433 -6.12 19.09 13.76
N SER A 434 -4.92 19.66 13.87
CA SER A 434 -4.30 19.90 15.16
C SER A 434 -5.24 20.76 16.00
N THR A 435 -5.70 20.27 17.16
CA THR A 435 -6.32 21.13 18.15
C THR A 435 -5.31 22.22 18.51
N THR A 436 -5.74 23.49 18.46
CA THR A 436 -4.86 24.60 18.87
C THR A 436 -4.48 24.38 20.32
N ALA A 437 -3.22 24.02 20.57
CA ALA A 437 -2.72 23.87 21.92
C ALA A 437 -2.71 25.25 22.59
N THR A 438 -3.54 25.43 23.60
CA THR A 438 -3.52 26.63 24.42
C THR A 438 -2.36 26.52 25.41
N THR A 439 -1.22 27.12 25.08
CA THR A 439 -0.09 27.22 26.02
C THR A 439 -0.45 28.18 27.14
N LEU A 440 -0.59 27.64 28.35
CA LEU A 440 -0.88 28.41 29.55
C LEU A 440 0.43 29.00 30.09
N THR A 441 0.53 30.33 30.15
CA THR A 441 1.73 31.05 30.61
C THR A 441 1.67 31.45 32.08
N THR A 442 0.56 31.17 32.76
CA THR A 442 0.34 31.45 34.18
C THR A 442 -0.17 30.21 34.91
N ALA A 443 0.29 30.00 36.15
CA ALA A 443 -0.21 28.94 37.03
C ALA A 443 -1.62 29.25 37.61
N THR A 444 -2.20 30.38 37.24
CA THR A 444 -3.50 30.88 37.71
C THR A 444 -4.34 31.35 36.52
N GLY A 445 -5.66 31.10 36.57
CA GLY A 445 -6.62 31.47 35.51
C GLY A 445 -7.88 30.59 35.53
N ASN A 446 -8.91 31.00 34.78
CA ASN A 446 -10.07 30.15 34.51
C ASN A 446 -9.70 29.17 33.39
N PHE A 447 -9.38 27.94 33.76
CA PHE A 447 -9.14 26.87 32.80
C PHE A 447 -10.47 26.31 32.36
N TYR A 448 -10.77 26.38 31.06
CA TYR A 448 -11.90 25.67 30.48
C TYR A 448 -11.47 24.23 30.20
N ASP A 449 -11.82 23.34 31.12
CA ASP A 449 -11.80 21.89 30.95
C ASP A 449 -13.25 21.45 30.85
N SER A 450 -13.70 20.98 29.68
CA SER A 450 -15.09 20.56 29.46
C SER A 450 -15.51 19.43 30.41
N GLY A 451 -14.54 18.61 30.88
CA GLY A 451 -14.78 17.56 31.85
C GLY A 451 -14.67 17.99 33.33
N GLY A 452 -14.15 19.19 33.61
CA GLY A 452 -13.87 19.69 34.95
C GLY A 452 -12.96 18.78 35.80
N SER A 453 -12.80 19.09 37.10
CA SER A 453 -11.98 18.28 38.03
C SER A 453 -12.53 16.85 38.27
N GLY A 454 -13.74 16.55 37.77
CA GLY A 454 -14.41 15.25 37.83
C GLY A 454 -14.33 14.40 36.56
N GLY A 455 -13.74 14.89 35.48
CA GLY A 455 -13.30 14.11 34.32
C GLY A 455 -14.37 13.53 33.38
N ASN A 456 -15.61 14.00 33.40
CA ASN A 456 -16.64 13.53 32.47
C ASN A 456 -16.68 14.41 31.22
N TYR A 457 -15.86 14.06 30.24
CA TYR A 457 -15.89 14.61 28.88
C TYR A 457 -17.16 14.15 28.15
N ALA A 458 -17.68 14.99 27.26
CA ALA A 458 -18.80 14.59 26.41
C ALA A 458 -18.35 13.55 25.37
N ASP A 459 -19.31 12.86 24.76
CA ASP A 459 -19.03 12.01 23.59
C ASP A 459 -18.28 12.84 22.53
N ASP A 460 -17.23 12.26 21.95
CA ASP A 460 -16.42 12.86 20.90
C ASP A 460 -15.53 14.05 21.31
N GLU A 461 -15.31 14.25 22.61
CA GLU A 461 -14.24 15.12 23.13
C GLU A 461 -12.96 14.33 23.41
N ARG A 462 -11.80 14.87 23.00
CA ARG A 462 -10.48 14.27 23.27
C ARG A 462 -9.58 15.27 23.97
N LYS A 463 -8.89 14.78 25.00
CA LYS A 463 -7.87 15.51 25.78
C LYS A 463 -6.55 15.65 25.01
#